data_AF-A0A232FD50-F1
#
_entry.id   AF-A0A232FD50-F1
#
_cell.length_a   1.000
_cell.length_b   1.000
_cell.length_c   1.000
_cell.angle_alpha   90.00
_cell.angle_beta   90.00
_cell.angle_gamma   90.00
#
_symmetry.space_group_name_H-M   'P 1'
#
loop_
_entity.id
_entity.type
_entity.pdbx_description
1 polymer ?
#
loop_
_entity_poly.entity_id
_entity_poly.type
_entity_poly.pdbx_seq_one_letter_code
_entity_poly.pdbx_strand_id
1 'polypeptide(L)'
;MADHSVSKAIYPVEKLTERDIYHVWAIAMEAYLQLEELWDTIKVPSGGALCTDGMKIIKVRSKIILAIDPIVYVHVQTETTAQRAGISYRKLSPIPV
;
A
#
# COMPACT_ATOMS: atom_id res chain seq x y z
N MET A 1 27.39 19.36 17.65
CA MET A 1 26.00 19.07 17.25
C MET A 1 25.93 17.61 16.87
N ALA A 2 25.37 16.76 17.72
CA ALA A 2 25.18 15.36 17.41
C ALA A 2 24.00 15.24 16.45
N ASP A 3 24.26 14.70 15.26
CA ASP A 3 23.24 14.33 14.29
C ASP A 3 22.48 13.12 14.85
N HIS A 4 21.32 13.38 15.45
CA HIS A 4 20.39 12.33 15.83
C HIS A 4 19.75 11.81 14.55
N SER A 5 20.45 10.92 13.85
CA SER A 5 19.85 10.02 12.87
C SER A 5 18.86 9.15 13.63
N VAL A 6 17.62 9.63 13.73
CA VAL A 6 16.50 8.85 14.26
C VAL A 6 16.33 7.67 13.33
N SER A 7 16.77 6.50 13.76
CA SER A 7 16.54 5.25 13.05
C SER A 7 15.03 5.13 12.79
N LYS A 8 14.62 5.25 11.53
CA LYS A 8 13.22 5.11 11.12
C LYS A 8 12.73 3.77 11.65
N ALA A 9 11.77 3.79 12.57
CA ALA A 9 11.18 2.57 13.11
C ALA A 9 10.63 1.74 11.93
N ILE A 10 11.14 0.51 11.79
CA ILE A 10 10.63 -0.42 10.80
C ILE A 10 9.35 -1.00 11.39
N TYR A 11 8.21 -0.63 10.83
CA TYR A 11 6.93 -1.26 11.15
C TYR A 11 6.73 -2.43 10.18
N PRO A 12 6.92 -3.69 10.62
CA PRO A 12 6.71 -4.83 9.74
C PRO A 12 5.21 -4.95 9.46
N VAL A 13 4.82 -4.79 8.20
CA VAL A 13 3.51 -5.24 7.73
C VAL A 13 3.65 -6.73 7.42
N GLU A 14 2.79 -7.55 8.04
CA GLU A 14 2.76 -8.97 7.74
C GLU A 14 2.48 -9.21 6.26
N LYS A 15 3.00 -10.30 5.71
CA LYS A 15 2.76 -10.61 4.30
C LYS A 15 1.30 -10.98 4.08
N LEU A 16 0.73 -10.48 3.00
CA LEU A 16 -0.54 -10.98 2.49
C LEU A 16 -0.34 -12.39 1.93
N THR A 17 -0.69 -13.40 2.71
CA THR A 17 -0.59 -14.82 2.31
C THR A 17 -1.85 -15.32 1.62
N GLU A 18 -3.01 -14.78 1.99
CA GLU A 18 -4.32 -15.25 1.56
C GLU A 18 -5.27 -14.07 1.31
N ARG A 19 -6.29 -14.25 0.48
CA ARG A 19 -7.26 -13.20 0.16
C ARG A 19 -8.13 -12.80 1.36
N ASP A 20 -8.43 -13.74 2.26
CA ASP A 20 -9.41 -13.53 3.33
C ASP A 20 -8.90 -12.53 4.38
N ILE A 21 -7.58 -12.42 4.54
CA ILE A 21 -6.95 -11.46 5.45
C ILE A 21 -6.64 -10.11 4.79
N TYR A 22 -7.04 -9.91 3.53
CA TYR A 22 -6.75 -8.69 2.78
C TYR A 22 -7.21 -7.42 3.49
N HIS A 23 -8.37 -7.45 4.13
CA HIS A 23 -8.92 -6.29 4.83
C HIS A 23 -8.04 -5.86 6.02
N VAL A 24 -7.58 -6.82 6.83
CA VAL A 24 -6.65 -6.57 7.94
C VAL A 24 -5.31 -6.06 7.41
N TRP A 25 -4.81 -6.72 6.37
CA TRP A 25 -3.55 -6.36 5.72
C TRP A 25 -3.60 -4.94 5.13
N ALA A 26 -4.70 -4.57 4.49
CA ALA A 26 -4.89 -3.26 3.87
C ALA A 26 -4.88 -2.13 4.92
N ILE A 27 -5.49 -2.36 6.09
CA ILE A 27 -5.46 -1.40 7.21
C ILE A 27 -4.01 -1.21 7.70
N ALA A 28 -3.27 -2.31 7.89
CA ALA A 28 -1.87 -2.24 8.30
C ALA A 28 -0.99 -1.53 7.25
N MET A 29 -1.22 -1.81 5.96
CA MET A 29 -0.51 -1.17 4.85
C MET A 29 -0.84 0.31 4.73
N GLU A 30 -2.10 0.72 4.92
CA GLU A 30 -2.48 2.13 4.97
C GLU A 30 -1.76 2.86 6.09
N ALA A 31 -1.80 2.34 7.33
CA ALA A 31 -1.10 2.93 8.47
C ALA A 31 0.41 3.03 8.22
N TYR A 32 1.01 2.00 7.65
CA TYR A 32 2.42 1.98 7.29
C TYR A 32 2.79 3.08 6.28
N LEU A 33 2.00 3.23 5.21
CA LEU A 33 2.25 4.25 4.19
C LEU A 33 1.95 5.67 4.69
N GLN A 34 1.02 5.84 5.63
CA GLN A 34 0.77 7.13 6.29
C GLN A 34 1.95 7.54 7.17
N LEU A 35 2.50 6.62 7.98
CA LEU A 35 3.71 6.87 8.78
C LEU A 35 4.93 7.20 7.91
N GLU A 36 4.93 6.79 6.65
CA GLU A 36 5.99 7.10 5.70
C GLU A 36 5.73 8.31 4.80
N GLU A 37 4.59 9.01 4.96
CA GLU A 37 4.16 10.12 4.10
C GLU A 37 4.08 9.75 2.61
N LEU A 38 3.58 8.54 2.36
CA LEU A 38 3.46 7.91 1.04
C LEU A 38 2.01 7.62 0.64
N TRP A 39 1.06 7.73 1.57
CA TRP A 39 -0.36 7.40 1.32
C TRP A 39 -1.01 8.30 0.26
N ASP A 40 -0.52 9.52 0.13
CA ASP A 40 -0.92 10.49 -0.90
C ASP A 40 -0.64 10.02 -2.34
N THR A 41 0.19 8.99 -2.54
CA THR A 41 0.40 8.34 -3.84
C THR A 41 -0.72 7.34 -4.20
N ILE A 42 -1.46 6.85 -3.20
CA ILE A 42 -2.54 5.85 -3.37
C ILE A 42 -3.90 6.53 -3.34
N LYS A 43 -4.11 7.46 -2.40
CA LYS A 43 -5.40 8.12 -2.17
C LYS A 43 -5.23 9.62 -2.11
N VAL A 44 -6.12 10.35 -2.77
CA VAL A 44 -6.17 11.81 -2.71
C VAL A 44 -6.44 12.24 -1.26
N PRO A 45 -5.54 13.02 -0.63
CA PRO A 45 -5.80 13.59 0.69
C PRO A 45 -6.93 14.63 0.61
N SER A 46 -7.67 14.84 1.70
CA SER A 46 -8.76 15.81 1.74
C SER A 46 -8.27 17.21 1.36
N GLY A 47 -8.76 17.73 0.24
CA GLY A 47 -8.39 19.05 -0.28
C GLY A 47 -7.07 19.12 -1.05
N GLY A 48 -6.47 17.97 -1.41
CA GLY A 48 -5.21 17.91 -2.17
C GLY A 48 -5.33 17.17 -3.50
N ALA A 49 -4.18 16.75 -4.02
CA ALA A 49 -4.04 15.94 -5.23
C ALA A 49 -3.20 14.69 -4.94
N LEU A 50 -3.26 13.69 -5.82
CA LEU A 50 -2.33 12.55 -5.75
C LEU A 50 -0.89 13.03 -5.92
N CYS A 51 0.02 12.43 -5.15
CA CYS A 51 1.43 12.66 -5.34
C CYS A 51 1.91 12.08 -6.69
N THR A 52 2.60 12.91 -7.46
CA THR A 52 3.15 12.56 -8.78
C THR A 52 4.66 12.33 -8.75
N ASP A 53 5.29 12.36 -7.56
CA ASP A 53 6.72 12.11 -7.40
C ASP A 53 7.06 10.67 -7.77
N GLY A 54 7.90 10.51 -8.79
CA GLY A 54 8.26 9.20 -9.32
C GLY A 54 8.96 8.29 -8.30
N MET A 55 9.77 8.86 -7.41
CA MET A 55 10.50 8.10 -6.39
C MET A 55 9.57 7.59 -5.30
N LYS A 56 8.62 8.42 -4.84
CA LYS A 56 7.56 8.01 -3.91
C LYS A 56 6.70 6.91 -4.52
N ILE A 57 6.30 7.04 -5.79
CA ILE A 57 5.51 6.01 -6.50
C ILE A 57 6.26 4.67 -6.55
N ILE A 58 7.55 4.70 -6.93
CA ILE A 58 8.39 3.49 -6.95
C ILE A 58 8.48 2.88 -5.55
N LYS A 59 8.72 3.70 -4.53
CA LYS A 59 8.84 3.25 -3.14
C LYS A 59 7.57 2.57 -2.62
N VAL A 60 6.39 3.13 -2.91
CA VAL A 60 5.11 2.52 -2.55
C VAL A 60 4.91 1.19 -3.25
N ARG A 61 5.16 1.13 -4.56
CA ARG A 61 5.07 -0.12 -5.32
C ARG A 61 5.98 -1.19 -4.74
N SER A 62 7.24 -0.87 -4.47
CA SER A 62 8.20 -1.82 -3.90
C SER A 62 7.74 -2.32 -2.52
N LYS A 63 7.24 -1.43 -1.66
CA LYS A 63 6.73 -1.82 -0.32
C LYS A 63 5.54 -2.76 -0.39
N ILE A 64 4.56 -2.45 -1.25
CA ILE A 64 3.39 -3.29 -1.47
C ILE A 64 3.83 -4.68 -1.95
N ILE A 65 4.70 -4.75 -2.97
CA ILE A 65 5.18 -6.03 -3.51
C ILE A 65 5.90 -6.85 -2.44
N LEU A 66 6.76 -6.23 -1.63
CA LEU A 66 7.51 -6.93 -0.57
C LEU A 66 6.64 -7.40 0.59
N ALA A 67 5.47 -6.79 0.77
CA ALA A 67 4.48 -7.14 1.80
C ALA A 67 3.42 -8.13 1.29
N ILE A 68 3.62 -8.72 0.12
CA ILE A 68 2.73 -9.69 -0.49
C ILE A 68 3.48 -11.02 -0.66
N ASP A 69 2.83 -12.14 -0.36
CA ASP A 69 3.41 -13.45 -0.64
C ASP A 69 3.37 -13.76 -2.15
N PRO A 70 4.44 -14.32 -2.75
CA PRO A 70 4.43 -14.69 -4.15
C PRO A 70 3.25 -15.56 -4.58
N ILE A 71 2.67 -16.36 -3.68
CA ILE A 71 1.50 -17.20 -3.98
C ILE A 71 0.29 -16.38 -4.44
N VAL A 72 0.17 -15.13 -4.01
CA VAL A 72 -0.94 -14.25 -4.41
C VAL A 72 -0.56 -13.31 -5.57
N TYR A 73 0.67 -13.37 -6.12
CA TYR A 73 1.08 -12.54 -7.26
C TYR A 73 0.24 -12.75 -8.51
N VAL A 74 -0.27 -13.96 -8.73
CA VAL A 74 -1.23 -14.29 -9.80
C VAL A 74 -2.46 -13.39 -9.77
N HIS A 75 -2.86 -12.93 -8.58
CA HIS A 75 -3.99 -12.02 -8.40
C HIS A 75 -3.61 -10.53 -8.49
N VAL A 76 -2.32 -10.21 -8.30
CA VAL A 76 -1.81 -8.82 -8.35
C VAL A 76 -1.35 -8.44 -9.76
N GLN A 77 -0.82 -9.39 -10.54
CA GLN A 77 -0.32 -9.14 -11.91
C GLN A 77 -1.43 -8.67 -12.88
N THR A 78 -2.67 -9.09 -12.67
CA THR A 78 -3.83 -8.65 -13.46
C THR A 78 -4.23 -7.19 -13.18
N GLU A 79 -3.67 -6.56 -12.14
CA GLU A 79 -3.96 -5.17 -11.74
C GLU A 79 -2.75 -4.24 -11.93
N THR A 80 -1.98 -4.44 -13.00
CA THR A 80 -0.86 -3.58 -13.38
C THR A 80 -1.31 -2.25 -13.96
N THR A 81 -1.82 -1.37 -13.11
CA THR A 81 -1.61 0.08 -13.24
C THR A 81 -1.67 0.66 -11.84
N ALA A 82 -0.69 1.46 -11.44
CA ALA A 82 -0.73 2.15 -10.14
C ALA A 82 -2.00 3.01 -9.97
N GLN A 83 -2.63 3.42 -11.08
CA GLN A 83 -3.93 4.09 -11.09
C GLN A 83 -5.11 3.18 -10.74
N ARG A 84 -4.99 1.85 -10.87
CA ARG A 84 -6.05 0.88 -10.59
C ARG A 84 -5.84 0.04 -9.34
N ALA A 85 -4.60 -0.15 -8.90
CA ALA A 85 -4.34 -0.71 -7.58
C ALA A 85 -5.09 0.08 -6.49
N GLY A 86 -5.19 1.42 -6.61
CA GLY A 86 -6.02 2.27 -5.73
C GLY A 86 -7.55 2.28 -6.02
N ILE A 87 -8.01 1.75 -7.17
CA ILE A 87 -9.43 1.82 -7.61
C ILE A 87 -10.14 0.45 -7.55
N SER A 88 -9.42 -0.68 -7.53
CA SER A 88 -10.02 -2.01 -7.42
C SER A 88 -10.45 -2.41 -6.00
N TYR A 89 -10.08 -1.62 -4.97
CA TYR A 89 -10.55 -1.82 -3.58
C TYR A 89 -12.09 -1.75 -3.43
N ARG A 90 -12.82 -1.16 -4.39
CA ARG A 90 -14.30 -1.05 -4.35
C ARG A 90 -15.04 -2.25 -4.94
N LYS A 91 -14.36 -3.19 -5.61
CA LYS A 91 -15.00 -4.35 -6.28
C LYS A 91 -14.93 -5.66 -5.51
N LEU A 92 -14.39 -5.67 -4.28
CA LEU A 92 -14.30 -6.86 -3.45
C LEU A 92 -15.20 -6.83 -2.19
N SER A 93 -16.28 -6.05 -2.21
CA SER A 93 -17.44 -6.38 -1.37
C SER A 93 -18.29 -7.39 -2.14
N PRO A 94 -18.51 -8.62 -1.62
CA PRO A 94 -19.68 -9.37 -2.02
C PRO A 94 -20.89 -8.52 -1.66
N ILE A 95 -21.78 -8.26 -2.63
CA ILE A 95 -23.16 -7.91 -2.31
C ILE A 95 -23.72 -9.15 -1.59
N PRO A 96 -24.18 -9.04 -0.33
CA PRO A 96 -25.00 -10.09 0.25
C PRO A 96 -26.37 -10.04 -0.45
N VAL A 97 -26.73 -11.18 -1.05
CA VAL A 97 -28.06 -11.62 -1.56
C VAL A 97 -29.00 -10.54 -2.09
#